data_AF-A0A1V5GRS7-F1
#
_entry.id   AF-A0A1V5GRS7-F1
#
_cell.length_a   1.000
_cell.length_b   1.000
_cell.length_c   1.000
_cell.angle_alpha   90.00
_cell.angle_beta   90.00
_cell.angle_gamma   90.00
#
_symmetry.space_group_name_H-M   'P 1'
#
loop_
_entity.id
_entity.type
_entity.pdbx_description
1 polymer ?
#
loop_
_entity_poly.entity_id
_entity_poly.type
_entity_poly.pdbx_seq_one_letter_code
_entity_poly.pdbx_strand_id
1 'polypeptide(L)'
;MAESGVTEASYAEFVIDDVFFIVKRGMIITGTVTGGVFKVGDRIAVCRGEDELFESCIAAIEQYRNECEKVSEGAVAGFLLENDDSNLKKLIKRNDIIKKI
;
A
#
# COMPACT_ATOMS: atom_id res chain seq x y z
N MET A 1 15.04 30.22 -13.19
CA MET A 1 14.14 29.34 -13.97
C MET A 1 14.81 28.00 -14.13
N ALA A 2 14.29 27.00 -13.44
CA ALA A 2 14.45 25.58 -13.74
C ALA A 2 13.33 24.88 -12.96
N GLU A 3 12.13 24.83 -13.55
CA GLU A 3 11.10 23.90 -13.11
C GLU A 3 11.66 22.50 -13.36
N SER A 4 12.24 21.88 -12.33
CA SER A 4 12.49 20.46 -12.33
C SER A 4 11.14 19.78 -12.14
N GLY A 5 10.42 19.60 -13.24
CA GLY A 5 9.26 18.74 -13.32
C GLY A 5 9.68 17.30 -13.05
N VAL A 6 9.68 16.91 -11.78
CA VAL A 6 9.34 15.52 -11.41
C VAL A 6 7.84 15.51 -11.17
N THR A 7 7.09 15.53 -12.25
CA THR A 7 5.73 14.98 -12.26
C THR A 7 5.86 13.52 -12.71
N GLU A 8 4.93 12.66 -12.27
CA GLU A 8 4.88 11.19 -12.40
C GLU A 8 5.33 10.44 -11.13
N ALA A 9 4.48 9.53 -10.65
CA ALA A 9 4.49 8.90 -9.33
C ALA A 9 5.89 8.56 -8.79
N SER A 10 6.27 9.15 -7.65
CA SER A 10 7.55 8.82 -7.00
C SER A 10 7.55 7.35 -6.60
N TYR A 11 8.42 6.54 -7.20
CA TYR A 11 8.62 5.12 -6.87
C TYR A 11 8.47 4.85 -5.37
N ALA A 12 7.62 3.88 -5.03
CA ALA A 12 7.49 3.37 -3.68
C ALA A 12 7.10 1.89 -3.71
N GLU A 13 7.72 1.10 -2.83
CA GLU A 13 7.51 -0.34 -2.71
C GLU A 13 7.28 -0.74 -1.25
N PHE A 14 6.33 -1.66 -1.06
CA PHE A 14 5.98 -2.19 0.25
C PHE A 14 5.77 -3.70 0.16
N VAL A 15 6.55 -4.45 0.94
CA VAL A 15 6.49 -5.91 1.00
C VAL A 15 5.41 -6.32 1.99
N ILE A 16 4.47 -7.14 1.54
CA ILE A 16 3.34 -7.61 2.35
C ILE A 16 3.77 -8.71 3.32
N ASP A 17 3.44 -8.55 4.60
CA ASP A 17 3.58 -9.57 5.63
C ASP A 17 2.29 -10.36 5.85
N ASP A 18 1.14 -9.68 6.01
CA ASP A 18 -0.16 -10.32 6.25
C ASP A 18 -1.33 -9.41 5.82
N VAL A 19 -2.51 -10.02 5.63
CA VAL A 19 -3.74 -9.36 5.20
C VAL A 19 -4.93 -9.73 6.08
N PHE A 20 -5.65 -8.70 6.52
CA PHE A 20 -6.84 -8.80 7.35
C PHE A 20 -8.02 -8.15 6.66
N PHE A 21 -9.22 -8.63 6.99
CA PHE A 21 -10.44 -7.96 6.57
C PHE A 21 -11.25 -7.69 7.83
N ILE A 22 -11.57 -6.42 8.07
CA ILE A 22 -12.41 -6.02 9.19
C ILE A 22 -13.77 -5.64 8.62
N VAL A 23 -14.79 -6.38 9.03
CA VAL A 23 -16.19 -6.11 8.66
C VAL A 23 -16.53 -4.65 8.96
N LYS A 24 -17.10 -3.93 7.98
CA LYS A 24 -17.42 -2.48 8.01
C LYS A 24 -16.22 -1.51 8.02
N ARG A 25 -14.97 -1.98 7.94
CA ARG A 25 -13.80 -1.12 7.74
C ARG A 25 -13.14 -1.34 6.38
N GLY A 26 -12.96 -2.60 5.98
CA GLY A 26 -12.32 -2.98 4.72
C GLY A 26 -11.08 -3.85 4.93
N MET A 27 -10.26 -3.92 3.88
CA MET A 27 -9.05 -4.72 3.84
C MET A 27 -7.85 -3.96 4.40
N ILE A 28 -7.17 -4.56 5.38
CA ILE A 28 -5.94 -4.04 5.95
C ILE A 28 -4.79 -4.94 5.53
N ILE A 29 -3.75 -4.35 4.94
CA ILE A 29 -2.51 -5.03 4.58
C ILE A 29 -1.41 -4.53 5.51
N THR A 30 -0.66 -5.45 6.10
CA THR A 30 0.51 -5.14 6.95
C THR A 30 1.79 -5.55 6.26
N GLY A 31 2.88 -4.86 6.55
CA GLY A 31 4.15 -5.07 5.88
C GLY A 31 5.15 -3.97 6.14
N THR A 32 6.17 -3.92 5.30
CA THR A 32 7.31 -2.99 5.43
C THR A 32 7.55 -2.23 4.14
N VAL A 33 7.74 -0.91 4.25
CA VAL A 33 8.18 -0.09 3.11
C VAL A 33 9.63 -0.42 2.80
N THR A 34 9.91 -0.92 1.61
CA THR A 34 11.27 -1.26 1.15
C THR A 34 11.89 -0.18 0.28
N GLY A 35 11.10 0.80 -0.19
CA GLY A 35 11.60 1.96 -0.91
C GLY A 35 10.55 3.06 -1.03
N GLY A 36 11.01 4.31 -1.09
CA GLY A 36 10.15 5.47 -1.35
C GLY A 36 9.26 5.90 -0.19
N VAL A 37 8.15 6.57 -0.52
CA VAL A 37 7.19 7.13 0.43
C VAL A 37 5.76 6.88 -0.03
N PHE A 38 4.95 6.29 0.84
CA PHE A 38 3.50 6.17 0.68
C PHE A 38 2.77 7.23 1.52
N LYS A 39 1.62 7.67 1.03
CA LYS A 39 0.72 8.65 1.63
C LYS A 39 -0.71 8.14 1.51
N VAL A 40 -1.57 8.59 2.42
CA VAL A 40 -3.02 8.41 2.27
C VAL A 40 -3.47 9.06 0.96
N GLY A 41 -4.33 8.35 0.22
CA GLY A 41 -4.84 8.74 -1.10
C GLY A 41 -3.99 8.28 -2.27
N ASP A 42 -2.79 7.71 -2.04
CA ASP A 42 -1.98 7.19 -3.14
C ASP A 42 -2.68 6.01 -3.82
N ARG A 43 -2.63 6.01 -5.16
CA ARG A 43 -2.98 4.84 -5.97
C ARG A 43 -1.86 3.82 -5.93
N ILE A 44 -2.25 2.56 -5.83
CA ILE A 44 -1.33 1.44 -5.70
C ILE A 44 -1.80 0.25 -6.52
N ALA A 45 -0.84 -0.55 -6.97
CA ALA A 45 -1.05 -1.88 -7.52
C ALA A 45 -0.49 -2.92 -6.54
N VAL A 46 -1.21 -4.03 -6.34
CA VAL A 46 -0.67 -5.22 -5.67
C VAL A 46 -0.17 -6.17 -6.74
N CYS A 47 1.09 -6.57 -6.65
CA CYS A 47 1.79 -7.37 -7.64
C CYS A 47 2.35 -8.67 -7.05
N ARG A 48 2.41 -9.72 -7.86
CA ARG A 48 3.20 -10.92 -7.62
C ARG A 48 4.21 -11.11 -8.74
N GLY A 49 5.47 -10.78 -8.47
CA GLY A 49 6.48 -10.72 -9.53
C GLY A 49 6.14 -9.61 -10.53
N GLU A 50 6.00 -9.98 -11.81
CA GLU A 50 5.60 -9.07 -12.88
C GLU A 50 4.08 -8.97 -13.05
N ASP A 51 3.31 -9.88 -12.44
CA ASP A 51 1.86 -9.91 -12.57
C ASP A 51 1.22 -8.88 -11.62
N GLU A 52 0.40 -8.00 -12.17
CA GLU A 52 -0.51 -7.17 -11.39
C GLU A 52 -1.77 -7.96 -11.01
N LEU A 53 -2.06 -8.01 -9.71
CA LEU A 53 -3.22 -8.72 -9.18
C LEU A 53 -4.46 -7.83 -9.18
N PHE A 54 -4.33 -6.59 -8.71
CA PHE A 54 -5.37 -5.55 -8.72
C PHE A 54 -4.80 -4.17 -8.32
N GLU A 55 -5.54 -3.11 -8.66
CA GLU A 55 -5.29 -1.73 -8.21
C GLU A 55 -6.23 -1.33 -7.05
N SER A 56 -5.78 -0.39 -6.22
CA SER A 56 -6.59 0.25 -5.19
C SER A 56 -6.03 1.62 -4.80
N CYS A 57 -6.65 2.25 -3.79
CA CYS A 57 -6.19 3.49 -3.15
C CYS A 57 -5.93 3.23 -1.66
N ILE A 58 -4.92 3.90 -1.10
CA ILE A 58 -4.66 3.86 0.34
C ILE A 58 -5.67 4.78 1.05
N ALA A 59 -6.62 4.19 1.77
CA ALA A 59 -7.63 4.92 2.53
C ALA A 59 -7.09 5.47 3.87
N ALA A 60 -6.22 4.70 4.53
CA ALA A 60 -5.58 5.09 5.77
C ALA A 60 -4.25 4.35 5.96
N ILE A 61 -3.34 4.95 6.72
CA ILE A 61 -2.08 4.34 7.12
C ILE A 61 -1.99 4.33 8.64
N GLU A 62 -1.71 3.17 9.22
CA GLU A 62 -1.47 3.01 10.65
C GLU A 62 -0.03 2.56 10.91
N GLN A 63 0.64 3.20 11.86
CA GLN A 63 1.94 2.78 12.39
C GLN A 63 1.90 2.83 13.92
N TYR A 64 2.31 1.72 14.57
CA TYR A 64 2.34 1.60 16.03
C TYR A 64 1.06 2.10 16.76
N ARG A 65 -0.13 1.72 16.24
CA ARG A 65 -1.45 2.12 16.75
C ARG A 65 -1.81 3.60 16.59
N ASN A 66 -1.09 4.33 15.75
CA ASN A 66 -1.41 5.71 15.39
C ASN A 66 -1.68 5.80 13.89
N GLU A 67 -2.74 6.53 13.53
CA GLU A 67 -2.97 6.91 12.14
C GLU A 67 -1.93 7.95 11.71
N CYS A 68 -1.44 7.83 10.48
CA CYS A 68 -0.40 8.69 9.93
C CYS A 68 -0.75 9.07 8.49
N GLU A 69 -0.34 10.25 8.05
CA GLU A 69 -0.60 10.69 6.67
C GLU A 69 0.36 10.07 5.65
N LYS A 70 1.53 9.59 6.10
CA LYS A 70 2.59 9.03 5.26
C LYS A 70 3.53 8.11 6.03
N VAL A 71 4.19 7.20 5.30
CA VAL A 71 5.28 6.35 5.79
C VAL A 71 6.40 6.25 4.74
N SER A 72 7.64 6.10 5.20
CA SER A 72 8.85 6.03 4.36
C SER A 72 9.57 4.69 4.51
N GLU A 73 10.55 4.45 3.65
CA GLU A 73 11.46 3.29 3.72
C GLU A 73 11.88 2.91 5.14
N GLY A 74 11.85 1.60 5.43
CA GLY A 74 12.12 1.01 6.75
C GLY A 74 10.92 1.00 7.70
N ALA A 75 9.82 1.70 7.37
CA ALA A 75 8.63 1.71 8.20
C ALA A 75 7.86 0.39 8.10
N VAL A 76 7.57 -0.20 9.25
CA VAL A 76 6.49 -1.20 9.40
C VAL A 76 5.18 -0.45 9.54
N ALA A 77 4.18 -0.79 8.73
CA ALA A 77 2.90 -0.11 8.69
C ALA A 77 1.74 -1.05 8.30
N GLY A 78 0.52 -0.60 8.56
CA GLY A 78 -0.71 -1.16 8.03
C GLY A 78 -1.38 -0.18 7.07
N PHE A 79 -1.78 -0.63 5.89
CA PHE A 79 -2.55 0.13 4.91
C PHE A 79 -3.98 -0.39 4.87
N LEU A 80 -4.94 0.49 5.14
CA LEU A 80 -6.33 0.25 4.80
C LEU A 80 -6.52 0.58 3.32
N LEU A 81 -7.03 -0.36 2.54
CA LEU A 81 -7.32 -0.15 1.13
C LEU A 81 -8.79 0.21 0.93
N GLU A 82 -9.07 1.08 -0.05
CA GLU A 82 -10.41 1.31 -0.57
C GLU A 82 -10.86 0.09 -1.38
N ASN A 83 -11.37 -0.94 -0.69
CA ASN A 83 -11.97 -2.10 -1.32
C ASN A 83 -12.94 -2.85 -0.38
N ASP A 84 -14.09 -3.25 -0.89
CA ASP A 84 -15.13 -4.02 -0.19
C ASP A 84 -15.17 -5.51 -0.60
N ASP A 85 -14.41 -5.93 -1.61
CA ASP A 85 -14.32 -7.33 -2.02
C ASP A 85 -13.42 -8.14 -1.07
N SER A 86 -14.06 -8.74 -0.08
CA SER A 86 -13.42 -9.67 0.86
C SER A 86 -12.74 -10.87 0.20
N ASN A 87 -13.04 -11.23 -1.06
CA ASN A 87 -12.38 -12.34 -1.75
C ASN A 87 -10.94 -12.03 -2.13
N LEU A 88 -10.56 -10.77 -2.30
CA LEU A 88 -9.18 -10.37 -2.62
C LEU A 88 -8.19 -10.81 -1.55
N LYS A 89 -8.62 -10.97 -0.29
CA LYS A 89 -7.79 -11.53 0.79
C LYS A 89 -7.26 -12.94 0.44
N LYS A 90 -8.01 -13.72 -0.35
CA LYS A 90 -7.59 -15.07 -0.76
C LYS A 90 -6.50 -15.03 -1.84
N LEU A 91 -6.44 -13.95 -2.62
CA LEU A 91 -5.50 -13.75 -3.72
C LEU A 91 -4.13 -13.30 -3.21
N ILE A 92 -4.12 -12.37 -2.25
CA ILE A 92 -2.91 -11.79 -1.66
C ILE A 92 -2.19 -12.84 -0.80
N LYS A 93 -0.86 -12.83 -0.88
CA LYS A 93 0.03 -13.68 -0.11
C LYS A 93 1.15 -12.84 0.49
N ARG A 94 1.78 -13.39 1.52
CA ARG A 94 3.03 -12.85 2.05
C ARG A 94 4.08 -12.77 0.93
N ASN A 95 4.88 -11.71 0.95
CA ASN A 95 5.87 -11.32 -0.05
C ASN A 95 5.32 -10.85 -1.41
N ASP A 96 4.00 -10.74 -1.58
CA ASP A 96 3.46 -9.88 -2.64
C ASP A 96 3.89 -8.43 -2.39
N ILE A 97 3.94 -7.63 -3.44
CA ILE A 97 4.49 -6.26 -3.41
C ILE A 97 3.38 -5.27 -3.70
N ILE A 98 3.26 -4.24 -2.88
CA ILE A 98 2.51 -3.04 -3.23
C ILE A 98 3.45 -2.05 -3.92
N LYS A 99 3.06 -1.57 -5.10
CA LYS A 99 3.75 -0.53 -5.84
C LYS A 99 2.86 0.69 -5.99
N LYS A 100 3.42 1.89 -5.81
CA LYS A 100 2.73 3.13 -6.19
C LYS A 100 2.65 3.23 -7.71
N ILE A 101 1.49 3.65 -8.23
CA ILE A 101 1.21 3.88 -9.66
C ILE A 101 0.68 5.29 -9.91
#